data_AF-A0A925AKH0-F1
#
_entry.id   AF-A0A925AKH0-F1
#
_cell.length_a   1.000
_cell.length_b   1.000
_cell.length_c   1.000
_cell.angle_alpha   90.00
_cell.angle_beta   90.00
_cell.angle_gamma   90.00
#
_symmetry.space_group_name_H-M   'P 1'
#
loop_
_entity.id
_entity.type
_entity.pdbx_description
1 polymer ?
#
loop_
_entity_poly.entity_id
_entity_poly.type
_entity_poly.pdbx_seq_one_letter_code
_entity_poly.pdbx_strand_id
1 'polypeptide(L)'
;MQPGKNHIPTQEDVAGGYAFVLYSAWVKFGDAKYLRAAKNAINVLYNQKENRFYEAMMPIAAYIAARMNVEAGTNYDIERFLDWTFDGSAVGREGWGVLVGNWGGYDVSGLAGSTVHNGGYGFLMNTFDLMMPLSAMVRYDQSYARAVGKWALNASNAARFCYPYDMPDSLQAIPQHKAVTKNVIAYEGVIKESIYPQFKGITPFAQGDGPLWHEGMPQQTMFSVYGSGHVGFFGGTIQATNVPEILQIDCGATDFYKKRGAYPTYLFYNPYEEEKTVSFNAGLKRVDLYDTVSRRFLQRGVRGNVRFSIPADAARVLVVIPAGSWISVENKVLVAGKTPVDYGYGR
;
A
#
# COMPACT_ATOMS: atom_id res chain seq x y z
N MET A 1 5.90 -12.08 33.11
CA MET A 1 5.68 -10.64 32.87
C MET A 1 4.34 -10.24 33.47
N GLN A 2 4.27 -9.14 34.21
CA GLN A 2 3.00 -8.55 34.64
C GLN A 2 2.59 -7.48 33.62
N PRO A 3 1.31 -7.38 33.23
CA PRO A 3 0.84 -6.31 32.37
C PRO A 3 0.93 -4.96 33.10
N GLY A 4 1.36 -3.91 32.39
CA GLY A 4 1.46 -2.55 32.92
C GLY A 4 1.04 -1.53 31.86
N LYS A 5 0.65 -0.33 32.31
CA LYS A 5 0.41 0.82 31.43
C LYS A 5 1.62 1.74 31.46
N ASN A 6 2.03 2.24 30.31
CA ASN A 6 3.07 3.27 30.18
C ASN A 6 2.50 4.50 29.45
N HIS A 7 3.37 5.42 29.05
CA HIS A 7 2.99 6.66 28.36
C HIS A 7 2.65 6.46 26.87
N ILE A 8 2.87 5.27 26.32
CA ILE A 8 2.55 4.96 24.92
C ILE A 8 1.03 4.76 24.83
N PRO A 9 0.35 5.39 23.86
CA PRO A 9 -1.07 5.16 23.64
C PRO A 9 -1.36 3.68 23.40
N THR A 10 -2.60 3.28 23.67
CA THR A 10 -3.06 1.94 23.33
C THR A 10 -2.98 1.74 21.81
N GLN A 11 -2.56 0.54 21.40
CA GLN A 11 -2.32 0.18 20.00
C GLN A 11 -3.42 -0.78 19.54
N GLU A 12 -4.69 -0.36 19.60
CA GLU A 12 -5.80 -1.25 19.28
C GLU A 12 -5.83 -1.68 17.81
N ASP A 13 -5.17 -0.94 16.92
CA ASP A 13 -4.99 -1.33 15.51
C ASP A 13 -4.29 -2.69 15.35
N VAL A 14 -3.56 -3.17 16.37
CA VAL A 14 -2.98 -4.53 16.43
C VAL A 14 -4.02 -5.63 16.12
N ALA A 15 -5.30 -5.36 16.36
CA ALA A 15 -6.41 -6.23 15.98
C ALA A 15 -6.42 -6.56 14.47
N GLY A 16 -5.99 -5.64 13.60
CA GLY A 16 -5.79 -5.91 12.17
C GLY A 16 -4.73 -6.98 11.91
N GLY A 17 -3.61 -6.94 12.63
CA GLY A 17 -2.56 -7.97 12.59
C GLY A 17 -3.05 -9.33 13.11
N TYR A 18 -3.79 -9.34 14.23
CA TYR A 18 -4.44 -10.56 14.72
C TYR A 18 -5.40 -11.15 13.67
N ALA A 19 -6.23 -10.31 13.06
CA ALA A 19 -7.15 -10.72 12.03
C ALA A 19 -6.42 -11.32 10.82
N PHE A 20 -5.32 -10.73 10.37
CA PHE A 20 -4.50 -11.28 9.28
C PHE A 20 -3.98 -12.68 9.59
N VAL A 21 -3.36 -12.87 10.76
CA VAL A 21 -2.79 -14.17 11.15
C VAL A 21 -3.89 -15.23 11.28
N LEU A 22 -4.98 -14.90 11.97
CA LEU A 22 -6.08 -15.84 12.21
C LEU A 22 -6.85 -16.15 10.93
N TYR A 23 -7.07 -15.16 10.06
CA TYR A 23 -7.72 -15.39 8.78
C TYR A 23 -6.84 -16.26 7.87
N SER A 24 -5.54 -16.01 7.84
CA SER A 24 -4.57 -16.84 7.12
C SER A 24 -4.54 -18.28 7.65
N ALA A 25 -4.63 -18.46 8.98
CA ALA A 25 -4.74 -19.78 9.60
C ALA A 25 -6.03 -20.50 9.20
N TRP A 26 -7.16 -19.79 9.12
CA TRP A 26 -8.40 -20.35 8.59
C TRP A 26 -8.25 -20.81 7.14
N VAL A 27 -7.62 -19.99 6.27
CA VAL A 27 -7.37 -20.38 4.88
C VAL A 27 -6.46 -21.60 4.79
N LYS A 28 -5.41 -21.66 5.60
CA LYS A 28 -4.43 -22.77 5.62
C LYS A 28 -5.03 -24.07 6.14
N PHE A 29 -5.77 -24.01 7.25
CA PHE A 29 -6.16 -25.20 8.03
C PHE A 29 -7.65 -25.56 7.93
N GLY A 30 -8.50 -24.66 7.42
CA GLY A 30 -9.95 -24.88 7.29
C GLY A 30 -10.75 -24.87 8.60
N ASP A 31 -10.10 -24.71 9.77
CA ASP A 31 -10.78 -24.73 11.07
C ASP A 31 -11.54 -23.42 11.34
N ALA A 32 -12.85 -23.54 11.52
CA ALA A 32 -13.77 -22.43 11.75
C ALA A 32 -13.44 -21.59 13.00
N LYS A 33 -12.69 -22.13 13.98
CA LYS A 33 -12.29 -21.35 15.17
C LYS A 33 -11.41 -20.16 14.79
N TYR A 34 -10.56 -20.31 13.78
CA TYR A 34 -9.68 -19.25 13.33
C TYR A 34 -10.47 -18.14 12.63
N LEU A 35 -11.46 -18.49 11.80
CA LEU A 35 -12.35 -17.50 11.18
C LEU A 35 -13.16 -16.75 12.24
N ARG A 36 -13.70 -17.45 13.25
CA ARG A 36 -14.43 -16.80 14.35
C ARG A 36 -13.54 -15.80 15.10
N ALA A 37 -12.30 -16.19 15.41
CA ALA A 37 -11.36 -15.32 16.09
C ALA A 37 -10.92 -14.13 15.23
N ALA A 38 -10.70 -14.35 13.92
CA ALA A 38 -10.36 -13.26 12.98
C ALA A 38 -11.51 -12.24 12.85
N LYS A 39 -12.75 -12.72 12.72
CA LYS A 39 -13.95 -11.85 12.74
C LYS A 39 -14.07 -11.09 14.05
N ASN A 40 -13.80 -11.73 15.19
CA ASN A 40 -13.78 -11.05 16.49
C ASN A 40 -12.74 -9.92 16.53
N ALA A 41 -11.53 -10.16 16.03
CA ALA A 41 -10.48 -9.14 15.97
C ALA A 41 -10.91 -7.93 15.12
N ILE A 42 -11.41 -8.14 13.89
CA ILE A 42 -11.94 -7.04 13.07
C ILE A 42 -13.12 -6.35 13.76
N ASN A 43 -14.04 -7.09 14.40
CA ASN A 43 -15.17 -6.50 15.13
C ASN A 43 -14.71 -5.59 16.27
N VAL A 44 -13.68 -5.98 17.02
CA VAL A 44 -13.13 -5.15 18.11
C VAL A 44 -12.59 -3.83 17.57
N LEU A 45 -11.89 -3.85 16.43
CA LEU A 45 -11.35 -2.66 15.79
C LEU A 45 -12.45 -1.80 15.13
N TYR A 46 -13.36 -2.44 14.39
CA TYR A 46 -14.45 -1.77 13.68
C TYR A 46 -15.41 -1.05 14.62
N ASN A 47 -15.62 -1.58 15.82
CA ASN A 47 -16.49 -0.98 16.84
C ASN A 47 -15.78 0.07 17.71
N GLN A 48 -14.51 0.40 17.47
CA GLN A 48 -13.86 1.54 18.13
C GLN A 48 -14.62 2.83 17.79
N LYS A 49 -14.78 3.72 18.78
CA LYS A 49 -15.53 4.98 18.59
C LYS A 49 -14.68 6.09 17.96
N GLU A 50 -13.37 5.91 17.96
CA GLU A 50 -12.39 6.86 17.45
C GLU A 50 -11.27 6.13 16.72
N ASN A 51 -10.52 6.87 15.92
CA ASN A 51 -9.40 6.35 15.17
C ASN A 51 -8.27 5.92 16.14
N ARG A 52 -7.98 4.62 16.18
CA ARG A 52 -6.91 4.00 16.98
C ARG A 52 -5.71 3.57 16.14
N PHE A 53 -5.51 4.17 14.98
CA PHE A 53 -4.38 3.85 14.11
C PHE A 53 -3.07 4.27 14.78
N TYR A 54 -2.27 3.28 15.23
CA TYR A 54 -0.99 3.56 15.85
C TYR A 54 0.14 3.52 14.84
N GLU A 55 0.23 2.54 13.93
CA GLU A 55 1.41 2.50 13.05
C GLU A 55 1.21 1.84 11.70
N ALA A 56 0.84 0.55 11.68
CA ALA A 56 0.89 -0.26 10.46
C ALA A 56 -0.30 -1.21 10.28
N MET A 57 -1.10 -1.44 11.32
CA MET A 57 -2.04 -2.58 11.32
C MET A 57 -3.45 -2.21 10.84
N MET A 58 -3.82 -0.92 10.87
CA MET A 58 -5.08 -0.41 10.31
C MET A 58 -5.30 -0.74 8.81
N PRO A 59 -4.34 -0.48 7.90
CA PRO A 59 -4.52 -0.84 6.48
C PRO A 59 -4.58 -2.35 6.26
N ILE A 60 -3.90 -3.15 7.09
CA ILE A 60 -4.03 -4.62 7.07
C ILE A 60 -5.46 -5.03 7.43
N ALA A 61 -6.11 -4.33 8.37
CA ALA A 61 -7.51 -4.55 8.67
C ALA A 61 -8.41 -4.27 7.47
N ALA A 62 -8.17 -3.20 6.69
CA ALA A 62 -8.91 -2.90 5.47
C ALA A 62 -8.84 -4.05 4.46
N TYR A 63 -7.63 -4.55 4.19
CA TYR A 63 -7.40 -5.69 3.30
C TYR A 63 -8.12 -6.97 3.77
N ILE A 64 -7.98 -7.34 5.05
CA ILE A 64 -8.61 -8.54 5.58
C ILE A 64 -10.13 -8.41 5.67
N ALA A 65 -10.65 -7.23 6.01
CA ALA A 65 -12.07 -6.95 6.00
C ALA A 65 -12.66 -7.08 4.58
N ALA A 66 -11.97 -6.56 3.55
CA ALA A 66 -12.38 -6.70 2.16
C ALA A 66 -12.43 -8.18 1.74
N ARG A 67 -11.43 -8.98 2.14
CA ARG A 67 -11.44 -10.43 1.94
C ARG A 67 -12.59 -11.13 2.66
N MET A 68 -12.82 -10.79 3.93
CA MET A 68 -13.92 -11.38 4.71
C MET A 68 -15.28 -11.07 4.09
N ASN A 69 -15.46 -9.88 3.53
CA ASN A 69 -16.72 -9.49 2.90
C ASN A 69 -17.08 -10.44 1.76
N VAL A 70 -16.10 -10.79 0.93
CA VAL A 70 -16.35 -11.58 -0.29
C VAL A 70 -16.15 -13.09 -0.10
N GLU A 71 -15.30 -13.52 0.84
CA GLU A 71 -14.95 -14.93 1.03
C GLU A 71 -15.63 -15.57 2.25
N ALA A 72 -16.17 -14.75 3.17
CA ALA A 72 -16.75 -15.19 4.45
C ALA A 72 -18.09 -14.49 4.80
N GLY A 73 -18.65 -13.71 3.86
CA GLY A 73 -19.99 -13.12 3.95
C GLY A 73 -20.16 -12.06 5.04
N THR A 74 -19.09 -11.34 5.40
CA THR A 74 -19.21 -10.15 6.26
C THR A 74 -19.62 -8.92 5.45
N ASN A 75 -19.81 -7.79 6.12
CA ASN A 75 -20.17 -6.53 5.48
C ASN A 75 -19.53 -5.34 6.22
N TYR A 76 -18.20 -5.41 6.41
CA TYR A 76 -17.44 -4.31 6.97
C TYR A 76 -17.36 -3.16 5.97
N ASP A 77 -17.51 -1.94 6.48
CA ASP A 77 -17.18 -0.73 5.74
C ASP A 77 -15.66 -0.60 5.62
N ILE A 78 -15.15 -0.72 4.39
CA ILE A 78 -13.73 -0.65 4.08
C ILE A 78 -13.24 0.80 4.09
N GLU A 79 -14.10 1.75 3.72
CA GLU A 79 -13.79 3.18 3.66
C GLU A 79 -13.35 3.67 5.03
N ARG A 80 -14.08 3.28 6.07
CA ARG A 80 -13.71 3.61 7.46
C ARG A 80 -12.27 3.25 7.83
N PHE A 81 -11.78 2.07 7.45
CA PHE A 81 -10.40 1.69 7.76
C PHE A 81 -9.39 2.49 6.94
N LEU A 82 -9.75 2.86 5.70
CA LEU A 82 -8.93 3.69 4.83
C LEU A 82 -8.89 5.13 5.33
N ASP A 83 -10.02 5.75 5.66
CA ASP A 83 -10.10 7.09 6.26
C ASP A 83 -9.23 7.15 7.53
N TRP A 84 -9.38 6.17 8.42
CA TRP A 84 -8.55 6.08 9.63
C TRP A 84 -7.05 5.90 9.34
N THR A 85 -6.70 5.26 8.22
CA THR A 85 -5.31 5.11 7.79
C THR A 85 -4.74 6.39 7.18
N PHE A 86 -5.53 7.14 6.42
CA PHE A 86 -5.04 8.25 5.59
C PHE A 86 -5.17 9.61 6.26
N ASP A 87 -6.21 9.87 7.05
CA ASP A 87 -6.62 11.22 7.46
C ASP A 87 -5.73 11.88 8.53
N GLY A 88 -4.84 11.14 9.19
CA GLY A 88 -4.06 11.69 10.31
C GLY A 88 -4.88 11.92 11.58
N SER A 89 -6.09 11.36 11.68
CA SER A 89 -7.05 11.60 12.76
C SER A 89 -6.86 10.72 14.01
N ALA A 90 -5.75 9.98 14.09
CA ALA A 90 -5.50 9.01 15.15
C ALA A 90 -5.42 9.64 16.55
N VAL A 91 -6.22 9.11 17.48
CA VAL A 91 -6.18 9.52 18.89
C VAL A 91 -5.00 8.84 19.58
N GLY A 92 -4.12 9.65 20.16
CA GLY A 92 -2.89 9.19 20.83
C GLY A 92 -1.65 9.20 19.91
N ARG A 93 -1.83 9.35 18.60
CA ARG A 93 -0.75 9.57 17.63
C ARG A 93 -1.18 10.60 16.59
N GLU A 94 -1.43 11.81 17.06
CA GLU A 94 -1.97 12.91 16.24
C GLU A 94 -1.16 13.09 14.94
N GLY A 95 -1.88 13.27 13.85
CA GLY A 95 -1.32 13.44 12.51
C GLY A 95 -0.78 12.17 11.89
N TRP A 96 -0.87 11.01 12.53
CA TRP A 96 -0.40 9.75 11.93
C TRP A 96 -1.31 9.30 10.79
N GLY A 97 -0.80 9.40 9.56
CA GLY A 97 -1.56 9.15 8.33
C GLY A 97 -0.71 9.34 7.08
N VAL A 98 -1.33 9.78 5.98
CA VAL A 98 -0.64 10.02 4.71
C VAL A 98 -0.47 11.52 4.48
N LEU A 99 0.77 11.92 4.20
CA LEU A 99 1.11 13.30 3.96
C LEU A 99 0.58 13.78 2.62
N VAL A 100 0.17 15.05 2.59
CA VAL A 100 -0.16 15.81 1.39
C VAL A 100 0.51 17.17 1.51
N GLY A 101 1.35 17.53 0.54
CA GLY A 101 1.96 18.85 0.53
C GLY A 101 3.24 18.95 -0.29
N ASN A 102 3.67 20.20 -0.45
CA ASN A 102 4.94 20.55 -1.07
C ASN A 102 5.84 21.23 -0.02
N TRP A 103 7.05 20.71 0.15
CA TRP A 103 8.06 21.27 1.05
C TRP A 103 9.23 21.71 0.21
N GLY A 104 9.58 23.01 0.23
CA GLY A 104 10.75 23.53 -0.49
C GLY A 104 10.79 23.22 -2.00
N GLY A 105 9.64 23.05 -2.66
CA GLY A 105 9.55 22.67 -4.08
C GLY A 105 9.42 21.15 -4.33
N TYR A 106 9.49 20.32 -3.29
CA TYR A 106 9.36 18.86 -3.39
C TYR A 106 7.97 18.41 -2.97
N ASP A 107 7.28 17.71 -3.85
CA ASP A 107 5.99 17.10 -3.54
C ASP A 107 6.20 15.84 -2.68
N VAL A 108 5.81 15.91 -1.41
CA VAL A 108 5.95 14.81 -0.44
C VAL A 108 4.66 13.99 -0.30
N SER A 109 3.67 14.27 -1.16
CA SER A 109 2.37 13.61 -1.07
C SER A 109 2.50 12.10 -1.22
N GLY A 110 1.73 11.36 -0.44
CA GLY A 110 1.71 9.90 -0.47
C GLY A 110 2.67 9.21 0.51
N LEU A 111 3.67 9.92 1.05
CA LEU A 111 4.46 9.37 2.17
C LEU A 111 3.55 9.13 3.38
N ALA A 112 3.72 8.01 4.06
CA ALA A 112 3.04 7.72 5.32
C ALA A 112 3.89 8.19 6.50
N GLY A 113 3.26 8.77 7.52
CA GLY A 113 3.98 9.28 8.67
C GLY A 113 3.16 10.23 9.52
N SER A 114 3.81 11.20 10.16
CA SER A 114 3.12 12.22 10.95
C SER A 114 2.96 13.50 10.13
N THR A 115 1.76 14.05 10.05
CA THR A 115 1.46 15.33 9.41
C THR A 115 1.80 16.54 10.29
N VAL A 116 2.06 16.33 11.59
CA VAL A 116 2.29 17.41 12.57
C VAL A 116 3.70 17.42 13.17
N HIS A 117 4.41 16.30 13.17
CA HIS A 117 5.74 16.17 13.78
C HIS A 117 6.75 17.11 13.08
N ASN A 118 7.17 18.18 13.78
CA ASN A 118 7.99 19.27 13.21
C ASN A 118 7.41 19.82 11.89
N GLY A 119 6.07 19.95 11.81
CA GLY A 119 5.36 20.39 10.61
C GLY A 119 5.19 19.31 9.54
N GLY A 120 5.67 18.09 9.79
CA GLY A 120 5.46 16.89 8.99
C GLY A 120 6.72 16.03 8.88
N TYR A 121 6.58 14.71 8.99
CA TYR A 121 7.63 13.72 8.79
C TYR A 121 7.06 12.48 8.07
N GLY A 122 7.47 12.28 6.82
CA GLY A 122 7.14 11.07 6.05
C GLY A 122 8.19 9.98 6.27
N PHE A 123 7.76 8.83 6.76
CA PHE A 123 8.59 7.68 7.10
C PHE A 123 8.58 6.64 5.97
N LEU A 124 9.77 6.17 5.59
CA LEU A 124 9.93 5.33 4.42
C LEU A 124 9.33 3.92 4.63
N MET A 125 9.59 3.30 5.78
CA MET A 125 9.04 1.95 6.07
C MET A 125 7.52 1.98 6.04
N ASN A 126 6.87 2.93 6.73
CA ASN A 126 5.41 3.01 6.76
C ASN A 126 4.83 3.22 5.35
N THR A 127 5.53 4.02 4.52
CA THR A 127 5.13 4.22 3.12
C THR A 127 5.18 2.91 2.33
N PHE A 128 6.24 2.11 2.51
CA PHE A 128 6.36 0.80 1.88
C PHE A 128 5.32 -0.20 2.40
N ASP A 129 5.05 -0.18 3.69
CA ASP A 129 4.12 -1.11 4.35
C ASP A 129 2.69 -0.90 3.91
N LEU A 130 2.28 0.33 3.60
CA LEU A 130 0.96 0.61 3.03
C LEU A 130 0.72 -0.13 1.69
N MET A 131 1.77 -0.36 0.89
CA MET A 131 1.60 -1.02 -0.41
C MET A 131 1.13 -2.46 -0.25
N MET A 132 1.58 -3.15 0.79
CA MET A 132 1.29 -4.57 1.01
C MET A 132 -0.22 -4.85 1.05
N PRO A 133 -1.02 -4.25 1.96
CA PRO A 133 -2.45 -4.46 1.99
C PRO A 133 -3.19 -3.75 0.85
N LEU A 134 -2.78 -2.54 0.43
CA LEU A 134 -3.55 -1.74 -0.51
C LEU A 134 -3.57 -2.35 -1.93
N SER A 135 -2.43 -2.82 -2.42
CA SER A 135 -2.35 -3.48 -3.74
C SER A 135 -3.20 -4.75 -3.78
N ALA A 136 -3.16 -5.58 -2.72
CA ALA A 136 -3.94 -6.80 -2.62
C ALA A 136 -5.45 -6.55 -2.44
N MET A 137 -5.82 -5.54 -1.64
CA MET A 137 -7.21 -5.17 -1.34
C MET A 137 -8.03 -4.87 -2.60
N VAL A 138 -7.45 -4.21 -3.60
CA VAL A 138 -8.12 -3.83 -4.85
C VAL A 138 -8.68 -5.04 -5.61
N ARG A 139 -8.17 -6.26 -5.38
CA ARG A 139 -8.74 -7.49 -5.97
C ARG A 139 -10.08 -7.87 -5.36
N TYR A 140 -10.31 -7.50 -4.10
CA TYR A 140 -11.49 -7.86 -3.32
C TYR A 140 -12.51 -6.73 -3.29
N ASP A 141 -12.04 -5.49 -3.43
CA ASP A 141 -12.87 -4.30 -3.60
C ASP A 141 -12.24 -3.33 -4.61
N GLN A 142 -12.69 -3.42 -5.88
CA GLN A 142 -12.14 -2.61 -6.96
C GLN A 142 -12.56 -1.13 -6.90
N SER A 143 -13.50 -0.76 -6.04
CA SER A 143 -13.97 0.63 -5.93
C SER A 143 -12.85 1.59 -5.53
N TYR A 144 -11.84 1.09 -4.80
CA TYR A 144 -10.66 1.84 -4.38
C TYR A 144 -9.51 1.86 -5.40
N ALA A 145 -9.67 1.25 -6.58
CA ALA A 145 -8.61 1.15 -7.61
C ALA A 145 -7.99 2.52 -7.96
N ARG A 146 -8.84 3.53 -8.16
CA ARG A 146 -8.38 4.90 -8.47
C ARG A 146 -7.60 5.52 -7.31
N ALA A 147 -8.10 5.40 -6.09
CA ALA A 147 -7.46 5.97 -4.90
C ALA A 147 -6.09 5.32 -4.64
N VAL A 148 -6.03 3.98 -4.67
CA VAL A 148 -4.78 3.22 -4.47
C VAL A 148 -3.77 3.52 -5.57
N GLY A 149 -4.20 3.56 -6.84
CA GLY A 149 -3.31 3.87 -7.96
C GLY A 149 -2.75 5.29 -7.89
N LYS A 150 -3.59 6.27 -7.53
CA LYS A 150 -3.16 7.65 -7.30
C LYS A 150 -2.17 7.75 -6.14
N TRP A 151 -2.47 7.11 -5.00
CA TRP A 151 -1.56 7.08 -3.86
C TRP A 151 -0.22 6.47 -4.23
N ALA A 152 -0.22 5.28 -4.87
CA ALA A 152 1.00 4.57 -5.24
C ALA A 152 1.91 5.41 -6.17
N LEU A 153 1.33 6.13 -7.12
CA LEU A 153 2.07 7.06 -7.98
C LEU A 153 2.79 8.14 -7.15
N ASN A 154 2.04 8.84 -6.29
CA ASN A 154 2.59 9.92 -5.47
C ASN A 154 3.65 9.40 -4.49
N ALA A 155 3.34 8.32 -3.77
CA ALA A 155 4.27 7.65 -2.86
C ALA A 155 5.55 7.20 -3.55
N SER A 156 5.46 6.68 -4.79
CA SER A 156 6.65 6.24 -5.54
C SER A 156 7.56 7.40 -5.95
N ASN A 157 6.98 8.56 -6.31
CA ASN A 157 7.75 9.77 -6.57
C ASN A 157 8.39 10.32 -5.30
N ALA A 158 7.68 10.34 -4.18
CA ALA A 158 8.16 10.96 -2.95
C ALA A 158 9.17 10.07 -2.19
N ALA A 159 9.02 8.75 -2.23
CA ALA A 159 9.90 7.80 -1.53
C ALA A 159 11.38 7.92 -1.94
N ARG A 160 11.65 8.32 -3.19
CA ARG A 160 13.03 8.55 -3.65
C ARG A 160 13.76 9.63 -2.86
N PHE A 161 13.05 10.62 -2.31
CA PHE A 161 13.69 11.70 -1.54
C PHE A 161 14.30 11.20 -0.21
N CYS A 162 13.97 9.97 0.21
CA CYS A 162 14.61 9.32 1.35
C CYS A 162 15.97 8.72 0.99
N TYR A 163 16.33 8.59 -0.30
CA TYR A 163 17.60 8.01 -0.73
C TYR A 163 18.70 9.08 -0.87
N PRO A 164 19.90 8.86 -0.29
CA PRO A 164 20.97 9.85 -0.28
C PRO A 164 21.48 10.31 -1.66
N TYR A 165 21.33 9.48 -2.68
CA TYR A 165 21.77 9.81 -4.05
C TYR A 165 20.69 10.50 -4.88
N ASP A 166 19.43 10.46 -4.44
CA ASP A 166 18.28 11.08 -5.10
C ASP A 166 17.91 12.43 -4.47
N MET A 167 18.51 12.76 -3.32
CA MET A 167 18.34 14.03 -2.62
C MET A 167 19.60 14.89 -2.77
N PRO A 168 19.50 16.23 -2.96
CA PRO A 168 20.67 17.09 -2.95
C PRO A 168 21.43 17.05 -1.61
N ASP A 169 22.76 17.21 -1.65
CA ASP A 169 23.60 17.20 -0.45
C ASP A 169 23.23 18.31 0.54
N SER A 170 22.69 19.43 0.07
CA SER A 170 22.21 20.54 0.91
C SER A 170 20.90 20.25 1.65
N LEU A 171 20.21 19.16 1.31
CA LEU A 171 18.88 18.80 1.84
C LEU A 171 18.89 17.44 2.54
N GLN A 172 20.06 16.95 2.96
CA GLN A 172 20.18 15.67 3.65
C GLN A 172 21.22 15.71 4.76
N ALA A 173 21.06 14.82 5.72
CA ALA A 173 22.03 14.66 6.79
C ALA A 173 23.28 13.91 6.30
N ILE A 174 24.47 14.26 6.78
CA ILE A 174 25.72 13.51 6.56
C ILE A 174 26.02 13.04 5.11
N PRO A 175 25.88 13.88 4.06
CA PRO A 175 26.11 13.46 2.66
C PRO A 175 27.53 12.91 2.43
N GLN A 176 28.51 13.33 3.22
CA GLN A 176 29.88 12.80 3.18
C GLN A 176 29.98 11.30 3.49
N HIS A 177 28.96 10.70 4.11
CA HIS A 177 28.92 9.29 4.46
C HIS A 177 28.01 8.46 3.53
N LYS A 178 27.32 9.06 2.55
CA LYS A 178 26.33 8.37 1.71
C LYS A 178 26.86 7.15 0.96
N ALA A 179 28.17 7.07 0.71
CA ALA A 179 28.80 5.89 0.10
C ALA A 179 28.57 4.59 0.89
N VAL A 180 28.37 4.66 2.21
CA VAL A 180 28.08 3.47 3.04
C VAL A 180 26.77 2.80 2.65
N THR A 181 25.82 3.55 2.08
CA THR A 181 24.49 3.03 1.75
C THR A 181 24.48 2.18 0.49
N LYS A 182 25.55 2.25 -0.32
CA LYS A 182 25.66 1.59 -1.63
C LYS A 182 24.44 1.84 -2.54
N ASN A 183 23.79 2.99 -2.38
CA ASN A 183 22.55 3.36 -3.07
C ASN A 183 21.35 2.42 -2.83
N VAL A 184 21.36 1.63 -1.75
CA VAL A 184 20.26 0.71 -1.41
C VAL A 184 19.72 0.91 0.01
N ILE A 185 20.42 1.69 0.85
CA ILE A 185 19.95 2.08 2.18
C ILE A 185 19.56 3.56 2.14
N ALA A 186 18.32 3.84 2.51
CA ALA A 186 17.78 5.18 2.63
C ALA A 186 17.97 5.75 4.05
N TYR A 187 17.67 7.03 4.21
CA TYR A 187 17.34 7.59 5.52
C TYR A 187 16.02 6.98 6.04
N GLU A 188 15.71 7.21 7.30
CA GLU A 188 14.42 6.82 7.87
C GLU A 188 13.25 7.51 7.15
N GLY A 189 13.44 8.77 6.75
CA GLY A 189 12.46 9.49 5.97
C GLY A 189 12.88 10.90 5.59
N VAL A 190 11.89 11.71 5.23
CA VAL A 190 12.03 13.15 4.96
C VAL A 190 11.12 13.95 5.87
N ILE A 191 11.68 14.99 6.47
CA ILE A 191 11.00 15.85 7.46
C ILE A 191 10.91 17.28 6.94
N LYS A 192 9.83 17.98 7.30
CA LYS A 192 9.64 19.38 6.93
C LYS A 192 10.63 20.29 7.63
N GLU A 193 10.82 20.11 8.93
CA GLU A 193 11.82 20.80 9.72
C GLU A 193 12.62 19.79 10.57
N SER A 194 13.95 19.83 10.48
CA SER A 194 14.80 18.85 11.16
C SER A 194 14.62 18.84 12.68
N ILE A 195 14.77 17.67 13.28
CA ILE A 195 14.87 17.51 14.76
C ILE A 195 16.23 17.95 15.29
N TYR A 196 17.23 18.06 14.42
CA TYR A 196 18.59 18.43 14.78
C TYR A 196 18.77 19.96 14.70
N PRO A 197 19.24 20.62 15.77
CA PRO A 197 19.37 22.08 15.80
C PRO A 197 20.18 22.67 14.64
N GLN A 198 21.25 22.00 14.21
CA GLN A 198 22.14 22.45 13.13
C GLN A 198 21.51 22.41 11.73
N PHE A 199 20.38 21.72 11.56
CA PHE A 199 19.68 21.58 10.27
C PHE A 199 18.31 22.28 10.27
N LYS A 200 18.00 23.06 11.31
CA LYS A 200 16.78 23.88 11.37
C LYS A 200 16.77 24.91 10.21
N GLY A 201 15.59 25.14 9.64
CA GLY A 201 15.40 26.05 8.50
C GLY A 201 15.68 25.46 7.11
N ILE A 202 16.16 24.21 7.01
CA ILE A 202 16.36 23.50 5.74
C ILE A 202 15.13 22.62 5.48
N THR A 203 14.50 22.74 4.30
CA THR A 203 13.28 22.00 3.97
C THR A 203 13.18 21.60 2.48
N PRO A 204 12.72 20.39 2.18
CA PRO A 204 12.59 19.26 3.10
C PRO A 204 13.99 18.74 3.48
N PHE A 205 14.09 17.94 4.53
CA PHE A 205 15.37 17.41 4.98
C PHE A 205 15.31 15.89 5.13
N ALA A 206 16.19 15.16 4.43
CA ALA A 206 16.30 13.72 4.56
C ALA A 206 17.19 13.36 5.76
N GLN A 207 16.65 12.60 6.71
CA GLN A 207 17.34 12.28 7.97
C GLN A 207 16.79 11.00 8.61
N GLY A 208 17.52 10.49 9.60
CA GLY A 208 17.01 9.51 10.56
C GLY A 208 17.29 9.96 11.99
N ASP A 209 16.59 9.36 12.93
CA ASP A 209 16.70 9.68 14.36
C ASP A 209 17.64 8.76 15.15
N GLY A 210 18.21 7.73 14.50
CA GLY A 210 19.12 6.74 15.10
C GLY A 210 20.22 7.29 16.03
N PRO A 211 20.89 8.42 15.69
CA PRO A 211 21.90 9.01 16.58
C PRO A 211 21.35 9.49 17.93
N LEU A 212 20.04 9.69 18.05
CA LEU A 212 19.37 10.15 19.26
C LEU A 212 18.85 9.00 20.14
N TRP A 213 18.90 7.75 19.67
CA TRP A 213 18.37 6.61 20.42
C TRP A 213 19.13 6.31 21.71
N HIS A 214 20.45 6.56 21.72
CA HIS A 214 21.30 6.38 22.89
C HIS A 214 22.56 7.24 22.78
N GLU A 215 23.11 7.67 23.92
CA GLU A 215 24.38 8.40 23.97
C GLU A 215 25.50 7.60 23.27
N GLY A 216 26.28 8.28 22.43
CA GLY A 216 27.39 7.67 21.69
C GLY A 216 27.01 6.91 20.43
N MET A 217 25.74 6.90 20.01
CA MET A 217 25.35 6.30 18.72
C MET A 217 26.08 6.99 17.55
N PRO A 218 26.68 6.22 16.61
CA PRO A 218 27.35 6.79 15.44
C PRO A 218 26.39 7.60 14.57
N GLN A 219 26.86 8.68 13.95
CA GLN A 219 26.02 9.49 13.05
C GLN A 219 25.45 8.69 11.87
N GLN A 220 26.15 7.63 11.44
CA GLN A 220 25.73 6.76 10.34
C GLN A 220 24.40 6.02 10.62
N THR A 221 23.93 5.96 11.87
CA THR A 221 22.60 5.41 12.19
C THR A 221 21.45 6.31 11.69
N MET A 222 21.75 7.49 11.10
CA MET A 222 20.79 8.23 10.28
C MET A 222 20.32 7.44 9.04
N PHE A 223 21.18 6.56 8.50
CA PHE A 223 20.79 5.64 7.44
C PHE A 223 20.06 4.44 8.04
N SER A 224 18.81 4.21 7.61
CA SER A 224 17.88 3.30 8.26
C SER A 224 17.76 1.99 7.49
N VAL A 225 18.45 0.95 7.96
CA VAL A 225 18.27 -0.43 7.46
C VAL A 225 16.84 -0.90 7.73
N TYR A 226 16.30 -0.57 8.91
CA TYR A 226 14.91 -0.78 9.28
C TYR A 226 13.95 -0.11 8.28
N GLY A 227 14.16 1.18 7.99
CA GLY A 227 13.41 1.98 7.03
C GLY A 227 13.39 1.38 5.61
N SER A 228 14.54 0.86 5.20
CA SER A 228 14.78 0.41 3.82
C SER A 228 14.39 -1.05 3.59
N GLY A 229 14.34 -1.87 4.63
CA GLY A 229 14.20 -3.33 4.51
C GLY A 229 12.90 -3.78 3.84
N HIS A 230 11.85 -2.96 3.90
CA HIS A 230 10.52 -3.30 3.36
C HIS A 230 10.32 -2.86 1.90
N VAL A 231 11.37 -2.34 1.24
CA VAL A 231 11.33 -1.91 -0.17
C VAL A 231 10.85 -3.01 -1.12
N GLY A 232 11.03 -4.29 -0.75
CA GLY A 232 10.55 -5.42 -1.55
C GLY A 232 9.03 -5.45 -1.74
N PHE A 233 8.24 -5.02 -0.75
CA PHE A 233 6.78 -4.92 -0.92
C PHE A 233 6.40 -3.81 -1.90
N PHE A 234 7.16 -2.71 -1.89
CA PHE A 234 6.89 -1.54 -2.70
C PHE A 234 7.45 -1.67 -4.12
N GLY A 235 8.77 -1.79 -4.27
CA GLY A 235 9.43 -1.95 -5.57
C GLY A 235 9.13 -3.28 -6.25
N GLY A 236 8.79 -4.35 -5.51
CA GLY A 236 8.42 -5.63 -6.08
C GLY A 236 7.01 -5.68 -6.67
N THR A 237 6.14 -4.73 -6.33
CA THR A 237 4.76 -4.63 -6.86
C THR A 237 4.65 -3.66 -8.02
N ILE A 238 5.54 -2.66 -8.13
CA ILE A 238 5.47 -1.59 -9.12
C ILE A 238 6.34 -1.91 -10.34
N GLN A 239 5.79 -1.69 -11.53
CA GLN A 239 6.53 -1.64 -12.79
C GLN A 239 6.17 -0.36 -13.57
N ALA A 240 7.16 0.21 -14.26
CA ALA A 240 6.92 1.29 -15.21
C ALA A 240 6.20 0.77 -16.46
N THR A 241 5.37 1.61 -17.06
CA THR A 241 4.78 1.35 -18.38
C THR A 241 5.48 2.19 -19.46
N ASN A 242 5.04 2.06 -20.72
CA ASN A 242 5.48 2.93 -21.81
C ASN A 242 4.94 4.37 -21.72
N VAL A 243 4.01 4.64 -20.80
CA VAL A 243 3.48 5.98 -20.56
C VAL A 243 4.03 6.43 -19.19
N PRO A 244 4.80 7.52 -19.12
CA PRO A 244 5.23 8.10 -17.85
C PRO A 244 4.05 8.29 -16.91
N GLU A 245 4.29 8.23 -15.60
CA GLU A 245 3.28 8.43 -14.53
C GLU A 245 2.12 7.42 -14.51
N ILE A 246 2.06 6.48 -15.44
CA ILE A 246 1.17 5.31 -15.35
C ILE A 246 1.99 4.10 -14.92
N LEU A 247 1.70 3.63 -13.71
CA LEU A 247 2.32 2.44 -13.12
C LEU A 247 1.49 1.19 -13.42
N GLN A 248 2.16 0.06 -13.60
CA GLN A 248 1.57 -1.27 -13.52
C GLN A 248 1.84 -1.82 -12.12
N ILE A 249 0.79 -2.02 -11.32
CA ILE A 249 0.90 -2.51 -9.94
C ILE A 249 0.38 -3.95 -9.88
N ASP A 250 1.21 -4.90 -9.46
CA ASP A 250 0.83 -6.30 -9.28
C ASP A 250 0.01 -6.48 -7.99
N CYS A 251 -1.30 -6.65 -8.15
CA CYS A 251 -2.24 -6.85 -7.03
C CYS A 251 -2.19 -8.27 -6.45
N GLY A 252 -1.45 -9.19 -7.07
CA GLY A 252 -1.29 -10.58 -6.65
C GLY A 252 -0.01 -10.85 -5.85
N ALA A 253 1.00 -10.00 -5.99
CA ALA A 253 2.33 -10.18 -5.39
C ALA A 253 2.32 -10.16 -3.85
N THR A 254 1.48 -9.32 -3.25
CA THR A 254 1.34 -9.16 -1.79
C THR A 254 0.06 -9.79 -1.24
N ASP A 255 -0.78 -10.38 -2.10
CA ASP A 255 -1.98 -11.09 -1.68
C ASP A 255 -1.62 -12.46 -1.09
N PHE A 256 -1.20 -12.46 0.17
CA PHE A 256 -0.72 -13.64 0.87
C PHE A 256 -1.87 -14.57 1.28
N TYR A 257 -1.59 -15.88 1.34
CA TYR A 257 -2.53 -16.90 1.81
C TYR A 257 -3.90 -16.82 1.11
N LYS A 258 -3.89 -16.84 -0.23
CA LYS A 258 -5.10 -16.82 -1.06
C LYS A 258 -5.97 -18.06 -0.78
N LYS A 259 -7.28 -17.87 -0.57
CA LYS A 259 -8.23 -18.97 -0.36
C LYS A 259 -8.44 -19.81 -1.62
N ARG A 260 -8.42 -19.15 -2.78
CA ARG A 260 -8.55 -19.76 -4.10
C ARG A 260 -7.37 -19.33 -4.96
N GLY A 261 -7.11 -20.08 -6.03
CA GLY A 261 -6.19 -19.63 -7.08
C GLY A 261 -6.59 -18.26 -7.63
N ALA A 262 -5.64 -17.53 -8.18
CA ALA A 262 -5.84 -16.22 -8.78
C ALA A 262 -5.11 -16.14 -10.11
N TYR A 263 -5.72 -15.49 -11.09
CA TYR A 263 -5.02 -15.08 -12.30
C TYR A 263 -4.20 -13.81 -12.05
N PRO A 264 -3.13 -13.58 -12.84
CA PRO A 264 -2.39 -12.32 -12.78
C PRO A 264 -3.35 -11.14 -12.88
N THR A 265 -3.22 -10.21 -11.93
CA THR A 265 -4.13 -9.08 -11.79
C THR A 265 -3.31 -7.82 -11.56
N TYR A 266 -3.53 -6.80 -12.40
CA TYR A 266 -2.72 -5.59 -12.39
C TYR A 266 -3.58 -4.33 -12.31
N LEU A 267 -3.23 -3.42 -11.42
CA LEU A 267 -3.83 -2.09 -11.33
C LEU A 267 -3.04 -1.09 -12.19
N PHE A 268 -3.78 -0.27 -12.93
CA PHE A 268 -3.27 0.88 -13.64
C PHE A 268 -4.12 2.10 -13.29
N TYR A 269 -3.49 3.25 -13.09
CA TYR A 269 -4.15 4.55 -12.92
C TYR A 269 -3.59 5.54 -13.91
N ASN A 270 -4.49 6.23 -14.63
CA ASN A 270 -4.14 7.31 -15.54
C ASN A 270 -4.34 8.65 -14.81
N PRO A 271 -3.27 9.37 -14.43
CA PRO A 271 -3.39 10.66 -13.77
C PRO A 271 -3.65 11.82 -14.74
N TYR A 272 -3.56 11.59 -16.06
CA TYR A 272 -3.73 12.62 -17.07
C TYR A 272 -5.19 13.02 -17.25
N GLU A 273 -5.42 14.25 -17.72
CA GLU A 273 -6.72 14.79 -18.11
C GLU A 273 -7.26 14.23 -19.45
N GLU A 274 -6.46 13.42 -20.13
CA GLU A 274 -6.82 12.76 -21.38
C GLU A 274 -6.65 11.25 -21.31
N GLU A 275 -7.33 10.53 -22.21
CA GLU A 275 -7.16 9.09 -22.35
C GLU A 275 -5.72 8.74 -22.77
N LYS A 276 -5.12 7.74 -22.12
CA LYS A 276 -3.80 7.21 -22.48
C LYS A 276 -3.87 5.76 -22.89
N THR A 277 -3.08 5.39 -23.90
CA THR A 277 -2.92 4.00 -24.34
C THR A 277 -1.65 3.39 -23.79
N VAL A 278 -1.78 2.35 -22.97
CA VAL A 278 -0.66 1.60 -22.41
C VAL A 278 -0.41 0.32 -23.20
N SER A 279 0.86 -0.06 -23.31
CA SER A 279 1.33 -1.33 -23.84
C SER A 279 1.49 -2.32 -22.70
N PHE A 280 0.96 -3.53 -22.87
CA PHE A 280 0.95 -4.58 -21.87
C PHE A 280 1.42 -5.89 -22.47
N ASN A 281 2.35 -6.57 -21.79
CA ASN A 281 2.82 -7.89 -22.22
C ASN A 281 1.88 -8.97 -21.67
N ALA A 282 0.98 -9.46 -22.53
CA ALA A 282 0.03 -10.52 -22.22
C ALA A 282 0.66 -11.93 -22.16
N GLY A 283 1.98 -12.04 -22.43
CA GLY A 283 2.70 -13.31 -22.44
C GLY A 283 2.48 -14.13 -23.71
N LEU A 284 3.06 -15.32 -23.75
CA LEU A 284 3.07 -16.17 -24.96
C LEU A 284 1.77 -16.92 -25.22
N LYS A 285 1.01 -17.21 -24.15
CA LYS A 285 -0.27 -17.94 -24.23
C LYS A 285 -1.39 -16.96 -24.62
N ARG A 286 -2.42 -17.48 -25.29
CA ARG A 286 -3.61 -16.66 -25.58
C ARG A 286 -4.40 -16.42 -24.29
N VAL A 287 -4.79 -15.16 -24.07
CA VAL A 287 -5.50 -14.72 -22.88
C VAL A 287 -6.65 -13.76 -23.25
N ASP A 288 -7.65 -13.71 -22.38
CA ASP A 288 -8.70 -12.70 -22.33
C ASP A 288 -8.33 -11.67 -21.26
N LEU A 289 -8.41 -10.40 -21.61
CA LEU A 289 -8.14 -9.28 -20.72
C LEU A 289 -9.46 -8.73 -20.19
N TYR A 290 -9.71 -8.94 -18.90
CA TYR A 290 -10.92 -8.51 -18.22
C TYR A 290 -10.61 -7.37 -17.25
N ASP A 291 -11.34 -6.26 -17.34
CA ASP A 291 -11.21 -5.14 -16.41
C ASP A 291 -12.35 -5.18 -15.37
N THR A 292 -11.99 -5.33 -14.09
CA THR A 292 -12.99 -5.41 -13.00
C THR A 292 -13.62 -4.07 -12.66
N VAL A 293 -12.99 -2.94 -13.03
CA VAL A 293 -13.55 -1.60 -12.78
C VAL A 293 -14.69 -1.32 -13.75
N SER A 294 -14.44 -1.48 -15.07
CA SER A 294 -15.51 -1.33 -16.08
C SER A 294 -16.39 -2.56 -16.27
N ARG A 295 -16.03 -3.68 -15.59
CA ARG A 295 -16.69 -4.99 -15.65
C ARG A 295 -16.80 -5.57 -17.06
N ARG A 296 -15.79 -5.35 -17.90
CA ARG A 296 -15.80 -5.70 -19.33
C ARG A 296 -14.54 -6.45 -19.73
N PHE A 297 -14.72 -7.36 -20.69
CA PHE A 297 -13.60 -7.89 -21.47
C PHE A 297 -13.11 -6.79 -22.41
N LEU A 298 -11.91 -6.28 -22.19
CA LEU A 298 -11.28 -5.29 -23.07
C LEU A 298 -10.85 -5.95 -24.38
N GLN A 299 -10.26 -7.15 -24.28
CA GLN A 299 -9.77 -7.93 -25.42
C GLN A 299 -9.89 -9.42 -25.15
N ARG A 300 -10.01 -10.24 -26.19
CA ARG A 300 -10.14 -11.70 -26.09
C ARG A 300 -9.16 -12.41 -27.01
N GLY A 301 -8.63 -13.55 -26.57
CA GLY A 301 -7.75 -14.43 -27.35
C GLY A 301 -6.42 -13.80 -27.79
N VAL A 302 -5.96 -12.76 -27.10
CA VAL A 302 -4.75 -11.99 -27.45
C VAL A 302 -3.49 -12.62 -26.86
N ARG A 303 -2.31 -12.30 -27.41
CA ARG A 303 -0.99 -12.77 -26.93
C ARG A 303 0.10 -11.76 -27.29
N GLY A 304 1.24 -11.83 -26.62
CA GLY A 304 2.38 -10.94 -26.83
C GLY A 304 2.09 -9.54 -26.31
N ASN A 305 2.68 -8.53 -26.97
CA ASN A 305 2.45 -7.14 -26.62
C ASN A 305 1.12 -6.66 -27.20
N VAL A 306 0.22 -6.22 -26.32
CA VAL A 306 -1.09 -5.67 -26.66
C VAL A 306 -1.20 -4.25 -26.13
N ARG A 307 -2.21 -3.51 -26.57
CA ARG A 307 -2.45 -2.14 -26.13
C ARG A 307 -3.87 -1.96 -25.66
N PHE A 308 -4.10 -1.21 -24.59
CA PHE A 308 -5.44 -0.82 -24.15
C PHE A 308 -5.45 0.61 -23.65
N SER A 309 -6.61 1.27 -23.78
CA SER A 309 -6.82 2.64 -23.33
C SER A 309 -7.30 2.71 -21.88
N ILE A 310 -6.83 3.70 -21.14
CA ILE A 310 -7.31 4.06 -19.81
C ILE A 310 -7.87 5.50 -19.90
N PRO A 311 -9.16 5.73 -19.56
CA PRO A 311 -9.74 7.09 -19.60
C PRO A 311 -8.98 8.07 -18.71
N ALA A 312 -9.20 9.37 -18.93
CA ALA A 312 -8.69 10.44 -18.09
C ALA A 312 -9.08 10.23 -16.62
N ASP A 313 -8.15 10.49 -15.70
CA ASP A 313 -8.34 10.39 -14.25
C ASP A 313 -9.05 9.09 -13.78
N ALA A 314 -8.78 7.97 -14.46
CA ALA A 314 -9.44 6.70 -14.23
C ALA A 314 -8.46 5.57 -13.97
N ALA A 315 -8.95 4.51 -13.33
CA ALA A 315 -8.19 3.29 -13.09
C ALA A 315 -8.79 2.09 -13.82
N ARG A 316 -7.95 1.09 -14.07
CA ARG A 316 -8.34 -0.25 -14.51
C ARG A 316 -7.67 -1.30 -13.65
N VAL A 317 -8.39 -2.40 -13.40
CA VAL A 317 -7.87 -3.57 -12.70
C VAL A 317 -7.99 -4.75 -13.65
N LEU A 318 -6.88 -5.06 -14.31
CA LEU A 318 -6.82 -5.99 -15.42
C LEU A 318 -6.50 -7.40 -14.93
N VAL A 319 -7.45 -8.33 -15.10
CA VAL A 319 -7.27 -9.76 -14.84
C VAL A 319 -6.93 -10.47 -16.15
N VAL A 320 -5.84 -11.25 -16.14
CA VAL A 320 -5.32 -11.98 -17.30
C VAL A 320 -5.83 -13.42 -17.30
N ILE A 321 -6.94 -13.66 -17.98
CA ILE A 321 -7.66 -14.95 -17.95
C ILE A 321 -7.18 -15.83 -19.11
N PRO A 322 -6.92 -17.14 -18.94
CA PRO A 322 -6.64 -18.02 -20.08
C PRO A 322 -7.77 -17.98 -21.11
N ALA A 323 -7.44 -17.79 -22.39
CA ALA A 323 -8.45 -17.73 -23.44
C ALA A 323 -9.24 -19.05 -23.54
N GLY A 324 -10.54 -18.96 -23.81
CA GLY A 324 -11.44 -20.12 -23.84
C GLY A 324 -11.84 -20.66 -22.47
N SER A 325 -11.48 -19.98 -21.37
CA SER A 325 -12.02 -20.29 -20.05
C SER A 325 -13.54 -20.18 -20.05
N TRP A 326 -14.22 -21.17 -19.47
CA TRP A 326 -15.66 -21.12 -19.25
C TRP A 326 -15.99 -20.01 -18.23
N ILE A 327 -16.86 -19.07 -18.61
CA ILE A 327 -17.24 -17.94 -17.78
C ILE A 327 -18.62 -18.20 -17.16
N SER A 328 -18.71 -18.10 -15.84
CA SER A 328 -19.96 -18.20 -15.08
C SER A 328 -20.05 -17.09 -14.04
N VAL A 329 -21.25 -16.88 -13.51
CA VAL A 329 -21.48 -16.00 -12.35
C VAL A 329 -22.00 -16.84 -11.20
N GLU A 330 -21.28 -16.83 -10.09
CA GLU A 330 -21.62 -17.57 -8.88
C GLU A 330 -21.71 -16.59 -7.71
N ASN A 331 -22.87 -16.48 -7.06
CA ASN A 331 -23.06 -15.58 -5.90
C ASN A 331 -22.54 -14.15 -6.15
N LYS A 332 -22.89 -13.57 -7.31
CA LYS A 332 -22.45 -12.22 -7.75
C LYS A 332 -20.94 -12.08 -8.04
N VAL A 333 -20.20 -13.18 -8.09
CA VAL A 333 -18.77 -13.22 -8.46
C VAL A 333 -18.65 -13.76 -9.88
N LEU A 334 -17.89 -13.06 -10.73
CA LEU A 334 -17.50 -13.61 -12.05
C LEU A 334 -16.43 -14.67 -11.84
N VAL A 335 -16.63 -15.85 -12.41
CA VAL A 335 -15.73 -17.00 -12.30
C VAL A 335 -15.29 -17.43 -13.69
N ALA A 336 -13.99 -17.69 -13.84
CA ALA A 336 -13.42 -18.30 -15.05
C ALA A 336 -12.85 -19.68 -14.71
N GLY A 337 -13.53 -20.73 -15.19
CA GLY A 337 -13.30 -22.11 -14.78
C GLY A 337 -13.71 -22.34 -13.33
N LYS A 338 -12.74 -22.36 -12.41
CA LYS A 338 -12.96 -22.46 -10.95
C LYS A 338 -12.37 -21.27 -10.18
N THR A 339 -11.82 -20.30 -10.91
CA THR A 339 -11.05 -19.19 -10.36
C THR A 339 -11.91 -17.93 -10.34
N PRO A 340 -12.14 -17.30 -9.17
CA PRO A 340 -12.76 -15.98 -9.11
C PRO A 340 -11.95 -14.95 -9.89
N VAL A 341 -12.65 -14.14 -10.68
CA VAL A 341 -12.08 -13.07 -11.51
C VAL A 341 -12.51 -11.70 -10.99
N ASP A 342 -13.79 -11.54 -10.66
CA ASP A 342 -14.34 -10.28 -10.18
C ASP A 342 -15.31 -10.55 -9.03
N TYR A 343 -14.87 -10.24 -7.81
CA TYR A 343 -15.69 -10.37 -6.61
C TYR A 343 -16.80 -9.31 -6.52
N GLY A 344 -16.70 -8.21 -7.27
CA GLY A 344 -17.64 -7.11 -7.33
C GLY A 344 -18.59 -7.16 -8.53
N TYR A 345 -18.63 -8.26 -9.31
CA TYR A 345 -19.34 -8.32 -10.59
C TYR A 345 -20.83 -7.96 -10.49
N GLY A 346 -21.54 -8.56 -9.53
CA GLY A 346 -22.98 -8.33 -9.32
C GLY A 346 -23.31 -7.38 -8.17
N ARG A 347 -22.36 -6.54 -7.75
CA ARG A 347 -22.52 -5.56 -6.66
C ARG A 347 -22.79 -4.15 -7.17
#